data_AF-A0A2N1A637-F1
#
_entry.id   AF-A0A2N1A637-F1
#
_cell.length_a   1.000
_cell.length_b   1.000
_cell.length_c   1.000
_cell.angle_alpha   90.00
_cell.angle_beta   90.00
_cell.angle_gamma   90.00
#
_symmetry.space_group_name_H-M   'P 1'
#
loop_
_entity.id
_entity.type
_entity.pdbx_description
1 polymer ?
#
loop_
_entity_poly.entity_id
_entity_poly.type
_entity_poly.pdbx_seq_one_letter_code
_entity_poly.pdbx_strand_id
1 'polypeptide(L)'
;MSQIEILVGSTLGGTEYVAEAAQTLLEEAFFDTDLHLEPDLNEMSLQEEQIWLVCLATHGAGDYPENFKDFVDQLQQVNAPLDGVRYAIVGIGDSNYDTFCEAAKNLDYILEEMGAQRIGDRLEIDVVVHPMPEDRIADWIPLLIEDLNELID
;
A
#
# COMPACT_ATOMS: atom_id res chain seq x y z
N MET A 1 19.31 -6.47 4.16
CA MET A 1 17.92 -6.80 4.48
C MET A 1 17.11 -5.73 3.81
N SER A 2 16.11 -6.12 3.01
CA SER A 2 15.32 -5.17 2.24
C SER A 2 14.30 -4.54 3.18
N GLN A 3 14.37 -3.22 3.31
CA GLN A 3 13.44 -2.43 4.13
C GLN A 3 12.13 -2.25 3.36
N ILE A 4 11.01 -2.48 4.03
CA ILE A 4 9.66 -2.32 3.48
C ILE A 4 8.98 -1.13 4.18
N GLU A 5 8.66 -0.11 3.40
CA GLU A 5 7.91 1.06 3.88
C GLU A 5 6.41 0.76 3.77
N ILE A 6 5.72 0.66 4.90
CA ILE A 6 4.28 0.40 4.96
C ILE A 6 3.54 1.73 5.04
N LEU A 7 2.85 2.11 3.96
CA LEU A 7 2.22 3.42 3.81
C LEU A 7 0.71 3.30 4.07
N VAL A 8 0.18 4.09 5.00
CA VAL A 8 -1.21 3.95 5.45
C VAL A 8 -2.06 5.15 5.06
N GLY A 9 -3.12 4.88 4.29
CA GLY A 9 -4.23 5.81 4.08
C GLY A 9 -5.47 5.37 4.84
N SER A 10 -5.82 6.09 5.90
CA SER A 10 -6.88 5.73 6.85
C SER A 10 -7.73 6.94 7.23
N THR A 11 -9.04 6.74 7.40
CA THR A 11 -9.93 7.78 7.98
C THR A 11 -10.36 7.45 9.41
N LEU A 12 -10.56 6.16 9.72
CA LEU A 12 -11.18 5.70 10.97
C LEU A 12 -10.39 4.58 11.68
N GLY A 13 -9.12 4.37 11.33
CA GLY A 13 -8.28 3.35 11.95
C GLY A 13 -8.38 1.95 11.33
N GLY A 14 -9.42 1.65 10.54
CA GLY A 14 -9.61 0.32 9.95
C GLY A 14 -8.43 -0.16 9.11
N THR A 15 -7.84 0.74 8.32
CA THR A 15 -6.66 0.45 7.49
C THR A 15 -5.39 0.28 8.32
N GLU A 16 -5.31 0.93 9.48
CA GLU A 16 -4.14 0.84 10.37
C GLU A 16 -4.01 -0.56 10.91
N TYR A 17 -5.11 -1.19 11.34
CA TYR A 17 -5.11 -2.60 11.77
C TYR A 17 -4.66 -3.56 10.66
N VAL A 18 -5.04 -3.28 9.41
CA VAL A 18 -4.60 -4.05 8.24
C VAL A 18 -3.09 -3.92 8.03
N ALA A 19 -2.56 -2.69 8.17
CA ALA A 19 -1.13 -2.42 8.05
C ALA A 19 -0.32 -3.06 9.18
N GLU A 20 -0.79 -2.98 10.43
CA GLU A 20 -0.17 -3.62 11.60
C GLU A 20 -0.15 -5.15 11.47
N ALA A 21 -1.24 -5.74 10.96
CA ALA A 21 -1.30 -7.18 10.69
C ALA A 21 -0.29 -7.59 9.62
N ALA A 22 -0.15 -6.81 8.55
CA ALA A 22 0.83 -7.05 7.50
C ALA A 22 2.27 -6.89 8.02
N GLN A 23 2.52 -5.85 8.80
CA GLN A 23 3.80 -5.58 9.45
C GLN A 23 4.25 -6.79 10.28
N THR A 24 3.38 -7.27 11.17
CA THR A 24 3.69 -8.41 12.04
C THR A 24 4.13 -9.62 11.23
N LEU A 25 3.42 -9.94 10.15
CA LEU A 25 3.70 -11.12 9.33
C LEU A 25 4.96 -10.97 8.46
N LEU A 26 5.27 -9.75 8.01
CA LEU A 26 6.51 -9.43 7.30
C LEU A 26 7.73 -9.52 8.24
N GLU A 27 7.62 -8.98 9.46
CA GLU A 27 8.68 -9.08 10.47
C GLU A 27 8.92 -10.53 10.90
N GLU A 28 7.86 -11.35 11.05
CA GLU A 28 7.97 -12.79 11.30
C GLU A 28 8.69 -13.53 10.15
N ALA A 29 8.61 -13.01 8.93
CA ALA A 29 9.32 -13.49 7.76
C ALA A 29 10.73 -12.88 7.60
N PHE A 30 11.23 -12.16 8.61
CA PHE A 30 12.56 -11.55 8.67
C PHE A 30 12.79 -10.36 7.72
N PHE A 31 11.72 -9.67 7.32
CA PHE A 31 11.84 -8.36 6.66
C PHE A 31 11.93 -7.24 7.70
N ASP A 32 12.72 -6.20 7.39
CA ASP A 32 12.69 -4.96 8.15
C ASP A 32 11.53 -4.10 7.64
N THR A 33 10.70 -3.56 8.52
CA THR A 33 9.52 -2.76 8.15
C THR A 33 9.49 -1.44 8.90
N ASP A 34 9.00 -0.37 8.25
CA ASP A 34 8.67 0.90 8.90
C ASP A 34 7.24 1.32 8.54
N LEU A 35 6.49 1.80 9.53
CA LEU A 35 5.04 2.07 9.40
C LEU A 35 4.77 3.56 9.37
N HIS A 36 4.24 4.04 8.24
CA HIS A 36 3.95 5.44 7.97
C HIS A 36 2.45 5.71 8.03
N LEU A 37 1.98 6.23 9.16
CA LEU A 37 0.59 6.66 9.34
C LEU A 37 0.26 7.97 8.61
N GLU A 38 1.27 8.78 8.35
CA GLU A 38 1.21 10.01 7.57
C GLU A 38 2.38 9.98 6.59
N PRO A 39 2.28 9.22 5.48
CA PRO A 39 3.39 9.04 4.57
C PRO A 39 3.81 10.38 3.94
N ASP A 40 5.12 10.65 3.97
CA ASP A 40 5.74 11.82 3.34
C ASP A 40 6.80 11.36 2.36
N LEU A 41 6.59 11.62 1.07
CA LEU A 41 7.51 11.27 0.00
C LEU A 41 8.87 11.95 0.17
N ASN A 42 8.94 13.12 0.82
CA ASN A 42 10.19 13.83 1.05
C ASN A 42 11.11 13.12 2.06
N GLU A 43 10.55 12.24 2.89
CA GLU A 43 11.30 11.43 3.84
C GLU A 43 11.81 10.12 3.20
N MET A 44 11.35 9.80 1.97
CA MET A 44 11.71 8.59 1.24
C MET A 44 12.86 8.83 0.26
N SER A 45 13.83 7.93 0.27
CA SER A 45 15.01 8.01 -0.60
C SER A 45 14.74 7.38 -1.98
N LEU A 46 14.09 8.14 -2.86
CA LEU A 46 13.75 7.70 -4.23
C LEU A 46 14.96 7.41 -5.15
N GLN A 47 16.19 7.66 -4.68
CA GLN A 47 17.43 7.37 -5.39
C GLN A 47 17.94 5.94 -5.14
N GLU A 48 17.38 5.26 -4.15
CA GLU A 48 17.70 3.90 -3.76
C GLU A 48 16.54 2.97 -4.14
N GLU A 49 16.80 1.65 -4.13
CA GLU A 49 15.72 0.68 -4.31
C GLU A 49 14.79 0.74 -3.10
N GLN A 50 13.50 0.92 -3.37
CA GLN A 50 12.46 1.06 -2.35
C GLN A 50 11.43 -0.05 -2.53
N ILE A 51 10.93 -0.59 -1.42
CA ILE A 51 9.80 -1.52 -1.42
C ILE A 51 8.68 -0.91 -0.59
N TRP A 52 7.54 -0.63 -1.21
CA TRP A 52 6.39 -0.04 -0.55
C TRP A 52 5.25 -1.04 -0.42
N LEU A 53 4.68 -1.18 0.78
CA LEU A 53 3.40 -1.83 0.99
C LEU A 53 2.36 -0.77 1.30
N VAL A 54 1.47 -0.48 0.37
CA VAL A 54 0.45 0.56 0.56
C VAL A 54 -0.85 -0.07 1.05
N CYS A 55 -1.30 0.32 2.24
CA CYS A 55 -2.62 0.00 2.76
C CYS A 55 -3.51 1.24 2.64
N LEU A 56 -4.51 1.22 1.77
CA LEU A 56 -5.27 2.42 1.39
C LEU A 56 -6.78 2.19 1.40
N ALA A 57 -7.48 2.89 2.29
CA ALA A 57 -8.93 2.99 2.25
C ALA A 57 -9.40 3.96 1.17
N THR A 58 -10.58 3.70 0.62
CA THR A 58 -11.30 4.66 -0.23
C THR A 58 -12.26 5.50 0.61
N HIS A 59 -12.20 6.82 0.46
CA HIS A 59 -13.07 7.76 1.15
C HIS A 59 -14.11 8.37 0.20
N GLY A 60 -15.36 8.49 0.65
CA GLY A 60 -16.41 9.21 -0.06
C GLY A 60 -16.63 8.73 -1.50
N ALA A 61 -16.39 9.59 -2.48
CA ALA A 61 -16.68 9.37 -3.90
C ALA A 61 -15.49 8.76 -4.67
N GLY A 62 -14.64 7.98 -4.00
CA GLY A 62 -13.42 7.41 -4.60
C GLY A 62 -12.13 8.15 -4.23
N ASP A 63 -12.20 9.09 -3.29
CA ASP A 63 -11.08 9.94 -2.90
C ASP A 63 -10.10 9.24 -1.96
N TYR A 64 -8.88 9.76 -1.91
CA TYR A 64 -7.90 9.40 -0.89
C TYR A 64 -8.32 9.87 0.51
N PRO A 65 -7.96 9.15 1.58
CA PRO A 65 -8.04 9.65 2.95
C PRO A 65 -7.16 10.88 3.15
N GLU A 66 -7.55 11.78 4.07
CA GLU A 66 -6.84 13.06 4.29
C GLU A 66 -5.35 12.88 4.59
N ASN A 67 -4.99 11.87 5.39
CA ASN A 67 -3.61 11.57 5.78
C ASN A 67 -2.73 11.07 4.61
N PHE A 68 -3.33 10.78 3.45
CA PHE A 68 -2.64 10.24 2.28
C PHE A 68 -2.65 11.21 1.08
N LYS A 69 -3.47 12.26 1.12
CA LYS A 69 -3.60 13.23 0.02
C LYS A 69 -2.28 13.94 -0.27
N ASP A 70 -1.60 14.39 0.78
CA ASP A 70 -0.34 15.11 0.64
C ASP A 70 0.73 14.23 -0.03
N PHE A 71 0.79 12.94 0.29
CA PHE A 71 1.67 11.98 -0.37
C PHE A 71 1.40 11.86 -1.88
N VAL A 72 0.13 11.78 -2.27
CA VAL A 72 -0.27 11.70 -3.69
C VAL A 72 0.06 13.00 -4.43
N ASP A 73 -0.18 14.15 -3.80
CA ASP A 73 0.17 15.46 -4.35
C ASP A 73 1.69 15.60 -4.55
N GLN A 74 2.49 15.10 -3.61
CA GLN A 74 3.95 15.06 -3.72
C GLN A 74 4.40 14.13 -4.85
N LEU A 75 3.80 12.94 -5.00
CA LEU A 75 4.08 12.03 -6.10
C LEU A 75 3.82 12.69 -7.46
N GLN A 76 2.69 13.39 -7.61
CA GLN A 76 2.36 14.08 -8.86
C GLN A 76 3.28 15.27 -9.17
N GLN A 77 3.88 15.87 -8.14
CA GLN A 77 4.83 16.98 -8.29
C GLN A 77 6.26 16.51 -8.52
N VAL A 78 6.59 15.27 -8.17
CA VAL A 78 7.94 14.73 -8.36
C VAL A 78 8.18 14.55 -9.86
N ASN A 79 9.11 15.32 -10.41
CA ASN A 79 9.48 15.23 -11.81
C ASN A 79 10.64 14.24 -12.00
N ALA A 80 10.49 13.04 -11.45
CA ALA A 80 11.47 11.97 -11.49
C ALA A 80 10.77 10.62 -11.66
N PRO A 81 11.33 9.69 -12.47
CA PRO A 81 10.79 8.34 -12.58
C PRO A 81 11.00 7.58 -11.27
N LEU A 82 10.09 6.66 -10.99
CA LEU A 82 10.11 5.75 -9.83
C LEU A 82 10.62 4.36 -10.22
N ASP A 83 11.54 4.27 -11.18
CA ASP A 83 12.05 2.99 -11.73
C ASP A 83 12.68 2.08 -10.64
N GLY A 84 13.15 2.65 -9.53
CA GLY A 84 13.70 1.93 -8.39
C GLY A 84 12.67 1.55 -7.31
N VAL A 85 11.42 1.96 -7.46
CA VAL A 85 10.34 1.68 -6.52
C VAL A 85 9.61 0.42 -6.95
N ARG A 86 9.53 -0.54 -6.04
CA ARG A 86 8.63 -1.69 -6.14
C ARG A 86 7.53 -1.52 -5.11
N TYR A 87 6.32 -1.95 -5.43
CA TYR A 87 5.20 -1.73 -4.51
C TYR A 87 4.15 -2.83 -4.57
N ALA A 88 3.45 -3.03 -3.46
CA ALA A 88 2.23 -3.82 -3.39
C ALA A 88 1.11 -2.98 -2.77
N ILE A 89 -0.15 -3.27 -3.12
CA ILE A 89 -1.30 -2.49 -2.66
C ILE A 89 -2.35 -3.39 -2.01
N VAL A 90 -2.81 -2.97 -0.84
CA VAL A 90 -4.01 -3.44 -0.16
C VAL A 90 -5.04 -2.31 -0.17
N GLY A 91 -6.03 -2.42 -1.05
CA GLY A 91 -7.16 -1.51 -1.12
C GLY A 91 -8.29 -1.95 -0.20
N ILE A 92 -8.84 -1.02 0.58
CA ILE A 92 -10.02 -1.25 1.43
C ILE A 92 -11.17 -0.40 0.90
N GLY A 93 -12.32 -1.03 0.65
CA GLY A 93 -13.49 -0.38 0.09
C GLY A 93 -14.79 -1.03 0.51
N ASP A 94 -15.90 -0.43 0.11
CA ASP A 94 -17.26 -0.92 0.33
C ASP A 94 -17.91 -1.11 -1.05
N SER A 95 -18.26 -2.36 -1.38
CA SER A 95 -18.81 -2.70 -2.71
C SER A 95 -20.24 -2.19 -2.95
N ASN A 96 -20.90 -1.60 -1.95
CA ASN A 96 -22.16 -0.90 -2.16
C ASN A 96 -21.97 0.44 -2.91
N TYR A 97 -20.75 0.94 -3.00
CA TYR A 97 -20.40 2.14 -3.75
C TYR A 97 -19.80 1.78 -5.11
N ASP A 98 -20.15 2.54 -6.14
CA ASP A 98 -19.59 2.36 -7.49
C ASP A 98 -18.05 2.57 -7.54
N THR A 99 -17.51 3.26 -6.54
CA THR A 99 -16.09 3.61 -6.39
C THR A 99 -15.33 2.61 -5.51
N PHE A 100 -15.71 1.33 -5.58
CA PHE A 100 -15.09 0.25 -4.81
C PHE A 100 -13.57 0.21 -5.02
N CYS A 101 -12.78 0.43 -3.97
CA CYS A 101 -11.31 0.50 -3.97
C CYS A 101 -10.73 1.50 -4.99
N GLU A 102 -11.46 2.55 -5.37
CA GLU A 102 -11.05 3.49 -6.41
C GLU A 102 -9.75 4.23 -6.07
N ALA A 103 -9.55 4.62 -4.81
CA ALA A 103 -8.32 5.28 -4.39
C ALA A 103 -7.08 4.39 -4.60
N ALA A 104 -7.20 3.10 -4.27
CA ALA A 104 -6.14 2.11 -4.45
C ALA A 104 -5.87 1.84 -5.94
N LYS A 105 -6.93 1.78 -6.77
CA LYS A 105 -6.80 1.63 -8.23
C LYS A 105 -6.16 2.85 -8.88
N ASN A 106 -6.52 4.04 -8.43
CA ASN A 106 -5.95 5.29 -8.92
C ASN A 106 -4.47 5.40 -8.56
N LEU A 107 -4.09 5.04 -7.33
CA LEU A 107 -2.69 5.03 -6.92
C LEU A 107 -1.87 4.02 -7.73
N ASP A 108 -2.42 2.83 -7.95
CA ASP A 108 -1.77 1.80 -8.78
C ASP A 108 -1.44 2.35 -10.17
N TYR A 109 -2.41 3.00 -10.82
CA TYR A 109 -2.20 3.65 -12.12
C TYR A 109 -1.13 4.74 -12.07
N ILE A 110 -1.14 5.61 -11.05
CA ILE A 110 -0.14 6.67 -10.90
C ILE A 110 1.26 6.08 -10.76
N LEU A 111 1.43 5.06 -9.92
CA LEU A 111 2.73 4.42 -9.68
C LEU A 111 3.25 3.70 -10.94
N GLU A 112 2.39 2.96 -11.66
CA GLU A 112 2.76 2.32 -12.93
C GLU A 112 3.20 3.36 -13.99
N GLU A 113 2.45 4.47 -14.14
CA GLU A 113 2.77 5.53 -15.10
C GLU A 113 4.09 6.25 -14.76
N MET A 114 4.46 6.28 -13.48
CA MET A 114 5.72 6.85 -13.01
C MET A 114 6.91 5.88 -13.12
N GLY A 115 6.68 4.62 -13.54
CA GLY A 115 7.73 3.61 -13.75
C GLY A 115 7.97 2.68 -12.56
N ALA A 116 7.19 2.81 -11.48
CA ALA A 116 7.26 1.88 -10.36
C ALA A 116 6.75 0.50 -10.77
N GLN A 117 7.25 -0.55 -10.11
CA GLN A 117 6.94 -1.95 -10.46
C GLN A 117 6.05 -2.59 -9.39
N ARG A 118 4.84 -2.99 -9.78
CA ARG A 118 3.95 -3.74 -8.88
C ARG A 118 4.49 -5.13 -8.58
N ILE A 119 4.44 -5.52 -7.32
CA ILE A 119 4.72 -6.87 -6.80
C ILE A 119 3.38 -7.57 -6.61
N GLY A 120 3.17 -8.66 -7.34
CA GLY A 120 1.94 -9.43 -7.26
C GLY A 120 0.67 -8.67 -7.70
N ASP A 121 -0.47 -9.24 -7.32
CA ASP A 121 -1.79 -8.64 -7.54
C ASP A 121 -2.23 -7.81 -6.33
N ARG A 122 -2.88 -6.67 -6.60
CA ARG A 122 -3.51 -5.84 -5.56
C ARG A 122 -4.54 -6.66 -4.80
N LEU A 123 -4.49 -6.61 -3.46
CA LEU A 123 -5.57 -7.10 -2.62
C LEU A 123 -6.68 -6.06 -2.54
N GLU A 124 -7.90 -6.42 -2.89
CA GLU A 124 -9.10 -5.59 -2.67
C GLU A 124 -9.97 -6.22 -1.59
N ILE A 125 -10.12 -5.51 -0.46
CA ILE A 125 -10.91 -5.94 0.69
C ILE A 125 -12.23 -5.18 0.69
N ASP A 126 -13.32 -5.94 0.59
CA ASP A 126 -14.67 -5.42 0.74
C ASP A 126 -15.14 -5.54 2.20
N VAL A 127 -15.30 -4.40 2.87
CA VAL A 127 -15.72 -4.34 4.28
C VAL A 127 -17.16 -4.83 4.51
N VAL A 128 -17.97 -4.92 3.45
CA VAL A 128 -19.34 -5.47 3.52
C VAL A 128 -19.30 -7.00 3.66
N VAL A 129 -18.35 -7.63 2.96
CA VAL A 129 -18.17 -9.10 2.98
C VAL A 129 -17.24 -9.51 4.12
N HIS A 130 -16.24 -8.69 4.42
CA HIS A 130 -15.22 -8.93 5.43
C HIS A 130 -15.23 -7.79 6.46
N PRO A 131 -16.05 -7.91 7.53
CA PRO A 131 -16.16 -6.86 8.54
C PRO A 131 -14.87 -6.66 9.34
N MET A 132 -13.96 -7.64 9.30
CA MET A 132 -12.63 -7.58 9.90
C MET A 132 -11.61 -7.69 8.75
N PRO A 133 -11.19 -6.56 8.16
CA PRO A 133 -10.38 -6.56 6.95
C PRO A 133 -8.99 -7.19 7.16
N GLU A 134 -8.44 -7.11 8.36
CA GLU A 134 -7.14 -7.69 8.75
C GLU A 134 -7.08 -9.21 8.58
N ASP A 135 -8.21 -9.92 8.70
CA ASP A 135 -8.27 -11.37 8.50
C ASP A 135 -7.84 -11.77 7.08
N ARG A 136 -8.05 -10.89 6.10
CA ARG A 136 -7.66 -11.14 4.70
C ARG A 136 -6.15 -11.05 4.47
N ILE A 137 -5.43 -10.39 5.36
CA ILE A 137 -3.98 -10.24 5.26
C ILE A 137 -3.27 -11.55 5.52
N ALA A 138 -3.78 -12.36 6.46
CA ALA A 138 -3.20 -13.67 6.77
C ALA A 138 -3.14 -14.61 5.55
N ASP A 139 -4.11 -14.49 4.63
CA ASP A 139 -4.15 -15.31 3.40
C ASP A 139 -3.30 -14.72 2.27
N TRP A 140 -3.18 -13.39 2.19
CA TRP A 140 -2.55 -12.70 1.07
C TRP A 140 -1.05 -12.43 1.29
N ILE A 141 -0.65 -12.06 2.51
CA ILE A 141 0.75 -11.72 2.80
C ILE A 141 1.75 -12.86 2.51
N PRO A 142 1.43 -14.16 2.69
CA PRO A 142 2.38 -15.21 2.35
C PRO A 142 2.70 -15.24 0.85
N LEU A 143 1.73 -14.90 -0.01
CA LEU A 143 1.95 -14.79 -1.46
C LEU A 143 2.88 -13.61 -1.78
N LEU A 144 2.66 -12.46 -1.13
CA LEU A 144 3.57 -11.33 -1.27
C LEU A 144 4.99 -11.68 -0.80
N ILE A 145 5.12 -12.41 0.30
CA ILE A 145 6.42 -12.87 0.83
C ILE A 145 7.14 -13.78 -0.17
N GLU A 146 6.43 -14.68 -0.84
CA GLU A 146 7.00 -15.50 -1.92
C GLU A 146 7.56 -14.61 -3.04
N ASP A 147 6.75 -13.66 -3.54
CA ASP A 147 7.18 -12.71 -4.58
C ASP A 147 8.37 -11.84 -4.14
N LEU A 148 8.38 -11.37 -2.89
CA LEU A 148 9.47 -10.57 -2.31
C LEU A 148 10.77 -11.36 -2.24
N ASN A 149 10.72 -12.63 -1.83
CA ASN A 149 11.92 -13.48 -1.76
C ASN A 149 12.52 -13.71 -3.15
N GLU A 150 11.69 -13.91 -4.18
CA GLU A 150 12.17 -14.06 -5.56
C GLU A 150 12.86 -12.79 -6.11
N LEU A 151 12.52 -11.62 -5.57
CA LEU A 151 13.11 -10.34 -5.97
C LEU A 151 14.46 -10.04 -5.29
N ILE A 152 14.73 -10.67 -4.15
CA ILE A 152 15.88 -10.36 -3.28
C ILE A 152 16.99 -11.42 -3.40
N ASP A 153 16.69 -12.62 -3.93
CA ASP A 153 17.65 -13.66 -4.31
C ASP A 153 18.46 -13.32 -5.58
#